data_AF-A0A7K2LY44-F1
#
_entry.id   AF-A0A7K2LY44-F1
#
_cell.length_a   1.000
_cell.length_b   1.000
_cell.length_c   1.000
_cell.angle_alpha   90.00
_cell.angle_beta   90.00
_cell.angle_gamma   90.00
#
_symmetry.space_group_name_H-M   'P 1'
#
loop_
_entity.id
_entity.type
_entity.pdbx_description
1 polymer ?
#
loop_
_entity_poly.entity_id
_entity_poly.type
_entity_poly.pdbx_seq_one_letter_code
_entity_poly.pdbx_strand_id
1 'polypeptide(L)'
;MTATEAAAALEDARLQQHMDRDREDLAEDERGPAEVAEWERITQLLTTTGGVYDPAGDPVVQDELAAEAAAAAEAEEELRDLEREQERQEWLHSNGLPERAHMLMTLEKAGLLGRTEGRHGAEGPLVLHEHEDHHALDYLNEYGEFYEMFRILEGHGMAPPHNLDAVPASVRAHSTLLRAMARAGTLEGFDAGHAVRLAQADPDAVLALADWIESRGRSSR
;
A
#
# COMPACT_ATOMS: atom_id res chain seq x y z
N MET A 1 16.01 -42.62 -20.10
CA MET A 1 17.46 -42.33 -20.23
C MET A 1 18.28 -43.49 -19.69
N THR A 2 19.34 -43.88 -20.39
CA THR A 2 20.26 -44.99 -20.07
C THR A 2 21.61 -44.48 -19.58
N ALA A 3 22.47 -45.36 -19.04
CA ALA A 3 23.81 -44.98 -18.55
C ALA A 3 24.69 -44.35 -19.65
N THR A 4 24.61 -44.84 -20.89
CA THR A 4 25.36 -44.27 -22.02
C THR A 4 24.85 -42.88 -22.41
N GLU A 5 23.54 -42.68 -22.37
CA GLU A 5 22.94 -41.36 -22.64
C GLU A 5 23.30 -40.35 -21.53
N ALA A 6 23.27 -40.77 -20.26
CA ALA A 6 23.66 -39.91 -19.14
C ALA A 6 25.15 -39.53 -19.17
N ALA A 7 26.03 -40.46 -19.56
CA ALA A 7 27.45 -40.19 -19.73
C ALA A 7 27.71 -39.16 -20.86
N ALA A 8 26.96 -39.25 -21.96
CA ALA A 8 27.05 -38.26 -23.03
C ALA A 8 26.55 -36.88 -22.57
N ALA A 9 25.42 -36.82 -21.84
CA ALA A 9 24.91 -35.58 -21.28
C ALA A 9 25.88 -34.93 -20.28
N LEU A 10 26.57 -35.73 -19.46
CA LEU A 10 27.63 -35.26 -18.56
C LEU A 10 28.81 -34.65 -19.32
N GLU A 11 29.25 -35.27 -20.41
CA GLU A 11 30.31 -34.72 -21.25
C GLU A 11 29.91 -33.38 -21.88
N ASP A 12 28.67 -33.28 -22.38
CA ASP A 12 28.11 -32.05 -22.93
C ASP A 12 28.03 -30.94 -21.86
N ALA A 13 27.54 -31.25 -20.65
CA ALA A 13 27.45 -30.30 -19.54
C ALA A 13 28.83 -29.77 -19.11
N ARG A 14 29.85 -30.65 -19.04
CA ARG A 14 31.24 -30.24 -18.73
C ARG A 14 31.83 -29.36 -19.83
N LEU A 15 31.55 -29.68 -21.10
CA LEU A 15 31.98 -28.85 -22.22
C LEU A 15 31.33 -27.47 -22.17
N GLN A 16 30.02 -27.41 -21.89
CA GLN A 16 29.28 -26.17 -21.75
C GLN A 16 29.82 -25.32 -20.60
N GLN A 17 30.01 -25.91 -19.42
CA GLN A 17 30.62 -25.24 -18.27
C GLN A 17 32.01 -24.69 -18.60
N HIS A 18 32.82 -25.45 -19.36
CA HIS A 18 34.14 -24.98 -19.77
C HIS A 18 34.07 -23.75 -20.68
N MET A 19 33.11 -23.71 -21.61
CA MET A 19 32.91 -22.57 -22.49
C MET A 19 32.38 -21.33 -21.74
N ASP A 20 31.48 -21.53 -20.78
CA ASP A 20 30.88 -20.43 -20.02
C ASP A 20 31.83 -19.84 -18.97
N ARG A 21 32.80 -20.62 -18.48
CA ARG A 21 33.82 -20.14 -17.53
C ARG A 21 34.62 -18.93 -18.04
N ASP A 22 34.85 -18.86 -19.35
CA ASP A 22 35.64 -17.79 -19.96
C ASP A 22 34.75 -16.58 -20.35
N ARG A 23 33.44 -16.62 -20.05
CA ARG A 23 32.49 -15.52 -20.22
C ARG A 23 32.26 -14.77 -18.91
N GLU A 24 32.61 -13.49 -18.88
CA GLU A 24 32.52 -12.65 -17.68
C GLU A 24 31.08 -12.50 -17.15
N ASP A 25 30.07 -12.56 -18.03
CA ASP A 25 28.65 -12.49 -17.66
C ASP A 25 28.10 -13.76 -17.00
N LEU A 26 28.83 -14.88 -17.07
CA LEU A 26 28.44 -16.18 -16.54
C LEU A 26 29.43 -16.73 -15.51
N ALA A 27 30.49 -15.99 -15.19
CA ALA A 27 31.57 -16.46 -14.32
C ALA A 27 31.12 -16.77 -12.86
N GLU A 28 30.02 -16.16 -12.41
CA GLU A 28 29.41 -16.37 -11.09
C GLU A 28 28.14 -17.23 -11.14
N ASP A 29 27.79 -17.79 -12.31
CA ASP A 29 26.59 -18.62 -12.45
C ASP A 29 26.82 -20.02 -11.83
N GLU A 30 26.15 -20.29 -10.71
CA GLU A 30 26.20 -21.57 -10.01
C GLU A 30 25.47 -22.70 -10.77
N ARG A 31 24.67 -22.35 -11.79
CA ARG A 31 23.89 -23.31 -12.57
C ARG A 31 24.76 -24.33 -13.30
N GLY A 32 25.85 -23.90 -13.91
CA GLY A 32 26.76 -24.79 -14.65
C GLY A 32 27.40 -25.86 -13.76
N PRO A 33 28.04 -25.49 -12.63
CA PRO A 33 28.52 -26.45 -11.64
C PRO A 33 27.44 -27.40 -11.10
N ALA A 34 26.23 -26.90 -10.81
CA ALA A 34 25.13 -27.72 -10.31
C ALA A 34 24.65 -28.75 -11.35
N GLU A 35 24.53 -28.35 -12.60
CA GLU A 35 24.14 -29.23 -13.71
C GLU A 35 25.15 -30.36 -13.91
N VAL A 36 26.45 -30.06 -13.88
CA VAL A 36 27.51 -31.10 -13.97
C VAL A 36 27.42 -32.08 -12.80
N ALA A 37 27.25 -31.59 -11.57
CA ALA A 37 27.14 -32.44 -10.39
C ALA A 37 25.92 -33.37 -10.45
N GLU A 38 24.79 -32.89 -10.98
CA GLU A 38 23.58 -33.69 -11.15
C GLU A 38 23.77 -34.78 -12.22
N TRP A 39 24.38 -34.44 -13.37
CA TRP A 39 24.70 -35.44 -14.39
C TRP A 39 25.69 -36.51 -13.91
N GLU A 40 26.65 -36.14 -13.05
CA GLU A 40 27.55 -37.08 -12.39
C GLU A 40 26.78 -38.05 -11.47
N ARG A 41 25.85 -37.54 -10.67
CA ARG A 41 24.99 -38.33 -9.78
C ARG A 41 24.14 -39.32 -10.56
N ILE A 42 23.45 -38.86 -11.60
CA ILE A 42 22.60 -39.69 -12.47
C ILE A 42 23.43 -40.78 -13.15
N THR A 43 24.62 -40.44 -13.67
CA THR A 43 25.52 -41.42 -14.30
C THR A 43 25.97 -42.49 -13.30
N GLN A 44 26.36 -42.10 -12.09
CA GLN A 44 26.74 -43.02 -11.03
C GLN A 44 25.57 -43.91 -10.59
N LEU A 45 24.37 -43.33 -10.47
CA LEU A 45 23.15 -44.04 -10.11
C LEU A 45 22.85 -45.14 -11.13
N LEU A 46 22.81 -44.79 -12.42
CA LEU A 46 22.52 -45.72 -13.51
C LEU A 46 23.56 -46.83 -13.66
N THR A 47 24.82 -46.52 -13.37
CA THR A 47 25.90 -47.52 -13.35
C THR A 47 25.72 -48.51 -12.19
N THR A 48 25.13 -48.07 -11.07
CA THR A 48 24.96 -48.88 -9.85
C THR A 48 23.70 -49.73 -9.87
N THR A 49 22.57 -49.17 -10.30
CA THR A 49 21.28 -49.87 -10.32
C THR A 49 21.08 -50.74 -11.56
N GLY A 50 21.62 -50.31 -12.71
CA GLY A 50 21.38 -50.93 -14.00
C GLY A 50 19.94 -50.75 -14.47
N GLY A 51 19.75 -50.08 -15.61
CA GLY A 51 18.42 -49.88 -16.20
C GLY A 51 18.19 -48.47 -16.73
N VAL A 52 16.93 -48.08 -16.77
CA VAL A 52 16.49 -46.76 -17.25
C VAL A 52 16.28 -45.85 -16.05
N TYR A 53 16.71 -44.59 -16.16
CA TYR A 53 16.47 -43.56 -15.16
C TYR A 53 14.97 -43.31 -14.98
N ASP A 54 14.52 -43.41 -13.73
CA ASP A 54 13.17 -43.05 -13.29
C ASP A 54 13.23 -41.86 -12.32
N PRO A 55 12.96 -40.63 -12.79
CA PRO A 55 12.98 -39.44 -11.95
C PRO A 55 11.86 -39.43 -10.90
N ALA A 56 10.77 -40.18 -11.10
CA ALA A 56 9.69 -40.26 -10.12
C ALA A 56 10.09 -41.10 -8.90
N GLY A 57 11.04 -42.01 -9.07
CA GLY A 57 11.61 -42.82 -7.99
C GLY A 57 12.90 -42.26 -7.40
N ASP A 58 13.43 -41.14 -7.93
CA ASP A 58 14.67 -40.54 -7.46
C ASP A 58 14.41 -39.61 -6.26
N PRO A 59 14.93 -39.93 -5.06
CA PRO A 59 14.67 -39.13 -3.86
C PRO A 59 15.21 -37.70 -3.97
N VAL A 60 16.30 -37.47 -4.71
CA VAL A 60 16.85 -36.11 -4.88
C VAL A 60 15.88 -35.25 -5.69
N VAL A 61 15.35 -35.79 -6.79
CA VAL A 61 14.36 -35.09 -7.62
C VAL A 61 13.06 -34.87 -6.85
N GLN A 62 12.61 -35.83 -6.05
CA GLN A 62 11.40 -35.67 -5.25
C GLN A 62 11.57 -34.61 -4.15
N ASP A 63 12.74 -34.56 -3.50
CA ASP A 63 13.04 -33.54 -2.50
C ASP A 63 13.13 -32.13 -3.11
N GLU A 64 13.75 -31.99 -4.30
CA GLU A 64 13.79 -30.73 -5.04
C GLU A 64 12.39 -30.26 -5.47
N LEU A 65 11.56 -31.17 -6.01
CA LEU A 65 10.18 -30.85 -6.37
C LEU A 65 9.34 -30.46 -5.15
N ALA A 66 9.58 -31.09 -4.00
CA ALA A 66 8.91 -30.72 -2.76
C ALA A 66 9.36 -29.34 -2.26
N ALA A 67 10.65 -29.02 -2.38
CA ALA A 67 11.20 -27.71 -2.04
C ALA A 67 10.67 -26.61 -2.98
N GLU A 68 10.59 -26.89 -4.28
CA GLU A 68 10.01 -25.97 -5.27
C GLU A 68 8.52 -25.74 -5.02
N ALA A 69 7.76 -26.80 -4.72
CA ALA A 69 6.35 -26.68 -4.37
C ALA A 69 6.13 -25.86 -3.09
N ALA A 70 7.02 -26.00 -2.09
CA ALA A 70 6.97 -25.19 -0.88
C ALA A 70 7.28 -23.72 -1.15
N ALA A 71 8.31 -23.43 -1.95
CA ALA A 71 8.66 -22.08 -2.36
C ALA A 71 7.54 -21.42 -3.20
N ALA A 72 6.89 -22.18 -4.09
CA ALA A 72 5.75 -21.70 -4.86
C ALA A 72 4.55 -21.37 -3.96
N ALA A 73 4.28 -22.21 -2.95
CA ALA A 73 3.21 -21.94 -1.99
C ALA A 73 3.47 -20.68 -1.14
N GLU A 74 4.72 -20.46 -0.73
CA GLU A 74 5.15 -19.24 -0.03
C GLU A 74 4.99 -17.99 -0.92
N ALA A 75 5.46 -18.05 -2.16
CA ALA A 75 5.30 -16.97 -3.12
C ALA A 75 3.82 -16.65 -3.43
N GLU A 76 2.95 -17.67 -3.51
CA GLU A 76 1.51 -17.46 -3.63
C GLU A 76 0.90 -16.76 -2.40
N GLU A 77 1.37 -17.08 -1.19
CA GLU A 77 0.93 -16.42 0.04
C GLU A 77 1.36 -14.95 0.05
N GLU A 78 2.62 -14.66 -0.30
CA GLU A 78 3.13 -13.30 -0.45
C GLU A 78 2.32 -12.49 -1.48
N LEU A 79 1.96 -13.08 -2.62
CA LEU A 79 1.12 -12.42 -3.61
C LEU A 79 -0.27 -12.10 -3.05
N ARG A 80 -0.89 -13.02 -2.30
CA ARG A 80 -2.19 -12.76 -1.63
C ARG A 80 -2.08 -11.68 -0.56
N ASP A 81 -0.96 -11.59 0.15
CA ASP A 81 -0.69 -10.51 1.10
C ASP A 81 -0.59 -9.16 0.37
N LEU A 82 0.15 -9.12 -0.74
CA LEU A 82 0.29 -7.92 -1.57
C LEU A 82 -1.04 -7.47 -2.17
N GLU A 83 -1.86 -8.39 -2.67
CA GLU A 83 -3.21 -8.08 -3.16
C GLU A 83 -4.09 -7.50 -2.05
N ARG A 84 -4.09 -8.09 -0.85
CA ARG A 84 -4.84 -7.56 0.30
C ARG A 84 -4.37 -6.17 0.72
N GLU A 85 -3.06 -5.92 0.69
CA GLU A 85 -2.51 -4.61 0.97
C GLU A 85 -2.90 -3.61 -0.12
N GLN A 86 -2.87 -4.00 -1.39
CA GLN A 86 -3.30 -3.15 -2.49
C GLN A 86 -4.78 -2.79 -2.37
N GLU A 87 -5.66 -3.76 -2.11
CA GLU A 87 -7.08 -3.50 -1.89
C GLU A 87 -7.31 -2.56 -0.70
N ARG A 88 -6.54 -2.72 0.38
CA ARG A 88 -6.55 -1.82 1.54
C ARG A 88 -6.14 -0.41 1.15
N GLN A 89 -5.06 -0.26 0.39
CA GLN A 89 -4.60 1.05 -0.10
C GLN A 89 -5.62 1.69 -1.04
N GLU A 90 -6.19 0.93 -1.98
CA GLU A 90 -7.25 1.41 -2.88
C GLU A 90 -8.50 1.85 -2.10
N TRP A 91 -8.88 1.09 -1.07
CA TRP A 91 -9.97 1.46 -0.18
C TRP A 91 -9.65 2.76 0.60
N LEU A 92 -8.41 2.89 1.10
CA LEU A 92 -7.96 4.11 1.78
C LEU A 92 -8.00 5.33 0.86
N HIS A 93 -7.59 5.18 -0.40
CA HIS A 93 -7.51 6.26 -1.38
C HIS A 93 -8.84 6.58 -2.07
N SER A 94 -9.79 5.63 -2.17
CA SER A 94 -11.06 5.81 -2.89
C SER A 94 -12.09 6.66 -2.15
N ASN A 95 -12.02 6.74 -0.82
CA ASN A 95 -12.98 7.48 0.00
C ASN A 95 -12.54 8.92 0.33
N GLY A 96 -11.46 9.41 -0.28
CA GLY A 96 -10.96 10.77 -0.02
C GLY A 96 -10.34 10.96 1.38
N LEU A 97 -9.89 9.86 2.01
CA LEU A 97 -9.27 9.88 3.34
C LEU A 97 -7.97 10.69 3.38
N PRO A 98 -7.07 10.66 2.37
CA PRO A 98 -5.89 11.52 2.37
C PRO A 98 -6.25 13.02 2.38
N GLU A 99 -7.25 13.41 1.59
CA GLU A 99 -7.74 14.79 1.57
C GLU A 99 -8.39 15.18 2.89
N ARG A 100 -9.14 14.24 3.49
CA ARG A 100 -9.75 14.44 4.81
C ARG A 100 -8.70 14.57 5.90
N ALA A 101 -7.70 13.70 5.91
CA ALA A 101 -6.54 13.76 6.79
C ALA A 101 -5.80 15.10 6.65
N HIS A 102 -5.49 15.53 5.42
CA HIS A 102 -4.81 16.81 5.17
C HIS A 102 -5.65 18.01 5.62
N MET A 103 -6.98 17.95 5.46
CA MET A 103 -7.88 18.96 6.01
C MET A 103 -7.79 19.03 7.53
N LEU A 104 -7.91 17.90 8.23
CA LEU A 104 -7.85 17.83 9.69
C LEU A 104 -6.49 18.34 10.22
N MET A 105 -5.40 17.95 9.56
CA MET A 105 -4.06 18.47 9.84
C MET A 105 -3.97 19.99 9.73
N THR A 106 -4.57 20.55 8.69
CA THR A 106 -4.57 22.01 8.45
C THR A 106 -5.37 22.74 9.52
N LEU A 107 -6.53 22.20 9.92
CA LEU A 107 -7.34 22.75 11.00
C LEU A 107 -6.62 22.70 12.34
N GLU A 108 -5.91 21.61 12.65
CA GLU A 108 -5.15 21.52 13.90
C GLU A 108 -3.96 22.47 13.93
N LYS A 109 -3.18 22.56 12.83
CA LYS A 109 -2.06 23.52 12.74
C LYS A 109 -2.53 24.96 12.93
N ALA A 110 -3.76 25.28 12.54
CA ALA A 110 -4.39 26.58 12.76
C ALA A 110 -4.97 26.75 14.19
N GLY A 111 -4.88 25.72 15.05
CA GLY A 111 -5.43 25.71 16.41
C GLY A 111 -6.96 25.70 16.45
N LEU A 112 -7.60 25.26 15.35
CA LEU A 112 -9.05 25.33 15.19
C LEU A 112 -9.76 24.08 15.73
N LEU A 113 -9.09 22.94 15.92
CA LEU A 113 -9.73 21.74 16.48
C LEU A 113 -9.78 21.72 18.02
N GLY A 114 -8.96 22.52 18.71
CA GLY A 114 -8.72 22.36 20.16
C GLY A 114 -8.95 23.55 21.09
N ARG A 115 -9.56 24.67 20.66
CA ARG A 115 -9.76 25.83 21.57
C ARG A 115 -11.15 26.46 21.51
N THR A 116 -11.87 26.33 22.62
CA THR A 116 -13.13 27.02 22.93
C THR A 116 -12.95 28.51 23.23
N GLU A 117 -11.72 29.04 23.28
CA GLU A 117 -11.44 30.42 23.70
C GLU A 117 -11.39 31.46 22.56
N GLY A 118 -11.59 31.05 21.30
CA GLY A 118 -11.70 31.96 20.15
C GLY A 118 -13.13 32.07 19.62
N ARG A 119 -13.58 33.29 19.25
CA ARG A 119 -14.88 33.50 18.55
C ARG A 119 -14.99 32.71 17.23
N HIS A 120 -13.86 32.35 16.64
CA HIS A 120 -13.74 31.49 15.48
C HIS A 120 -12.91 30.27 15.92
N GLY A 121 -13.53 29.08 15.99
CA GLY A 121 -12.89 27.86 16.53
C GLY A 121 -13.83 26.96 17.34
N ALA A 122 -14.94 27.48 17.88
CA ALA A 122 -15.94 26.68 18.60
C ALA A 122 -16.60 25.59 17.72
N GLU A 123 -16.54 25.77 16.40
CA GLU A 123 -17.08 24.87 15.39
C GLU A 123 -16.08 23.78 14.94
N GLY A 124 -14.79 23.91 15.24
CA GLY A 124 -13.76 22.99 14.74
C GLY A 124 -13.93 21.55 15.24
N PRO A 125 -14.27 21.30 16.52
CA PRO A 125 -14.65 19.96 16.97
C PRO A 125 -15.87 19.39 16.23
N LEU A 126 -16.77 20.24 15.72
CA LEU A 126 -17.98 19.81 14.98
C LEU A 126 -17.66 19.33 13.56
N VAL A 127 -16.43 19.56 13.08
CA VAL A 127 -15.97 19.01 11.80
C VAL A 127 -15.70 17.51 11.93
N LEU A 128 -15.40 17.00 13.13
CA LEU A 128 -15.07 15.59 13.43
C LEU A 128 -16.31 14.70 13.61
N HIS A 129 -17.24 14.76 12.66
CA HIS A 129 -18.55 14.09 12.74
C HIS A 129 -18.93 13.29 11.49
N GLU A 130 -18.06 13.23 10.50
CA GLU A 130 -18.25 12.40 9.32
C GLU A 130 -17.77 10.98 9.62
N HIS A 131 -18.44 9.97 9.08
CA HIS A 131 -18.09 8.56 9.32
C HIS A 131 -16.64 8.23 8.89
N GLU A 132 -16.11 8.98 7.93
CA GLU A 132 -14.73 8.92 7.42
C GLU A 132 -13.68 9.42 8.42
N ASP A 133 -14.07 10.19 9.46
CA ASP A 133 -13.11 10.81 10.38
C ASP A 133 -12.31 9.79 11.18
N HIS A 134 -12.95 8.70 11.61
CA HIS A 134 -12.23 7.62 12.30
C HIS A 134 -11.16 7.01 11.38
N HIS A 135 -11.51 6.79 10.10
CA HIS A 135 -10.59 6.20 9.13
C HIS A 135 -9.49 7.17 8.69
N ALA A 136 -9.77 8.47 8.59
CA ALA A 136 -8.77 9.49 8.29
C ALA A 136 -7.76 9.65 9.44
N LEU A 137 -8.19 9.40 10.67
CA LEU A 137 -7.33 9.43 11.85
C LEU A 137 -6.52 8.15 12.02
N ASP A 138 -7.10 6.98 11.72
CA ASP A 138 -6.35 5.73 11.60
C ASP A 138 -5.25 5.86 10.53
N TYR A 139 -5.57 6.45 9.38
CA TYR A 139 -4.60 6.80 8.34
C TYR A 139 -3.48 7.70 8.90
N LEU A 140 -3.81 8.82 9.55
CA LEU A 140 -2.78 9.70 10.14
C LEU A 140 -1.92 9.04 11.23
N ASN A 141 -2.48 8.07 11.97
CA ASN A 141 -1.74 7.29 12.96
C ASN A 141 -0.78 6.29 12.30
N GLU A 142 -1.20 5.62 11.23
CA GLU A 142 -0.36 4.68 10.46
C GLU A 142 0.85 5.39 9.82
N TYR A 143 0.68 6.63 9.34
CA TYR A 143 1.78 7.43 8.80
C TYR A 143 2.58 8.19 9.88
N GLY A 144 2.33 7.91 11.16
CA GLY A 144 3.11 8.44 12.29
C GLY A 144 2.97 9.94 12.54
N GLU A 145 2.00 10.60 11.91
CA GLU A 145 1.93 12.05 11.95
C GLU A 145 1.21 12.58 13.19
N PHE A 146 0.35 11.81 13.90
CA PHE A 146 -0.64 12.49 14.74
C PHE A 146 -1.23 11.78 15.99
N TYR A 147 -0.40 11.52 17.02
CA TYR A 147 -0.85 10.91 18.30
C TYR A 147 -1.76 11.82 19.17
N GLU A 148 -1.64 13.15 19.04
CA GLU A 148 -2.37 14.10 19.90
C GLU A 148 -3.86 14.27 19.53
N MET A 149 -4.26 13.94 18.29
CA MET A 149 -5.66 14.10 17.86
C MET A 149 -6.58 12.99 18.40
N PHE A 150 -6.04 11.78 18.62
CA PHE A 150 -6.75 10.73 19.37
C PHE A 150 -7.11 11.20 20.79
N ARG A 151 -6.23 11.98 21.45
CA ARG A 151 -6.50 12.58 22.75
C ARG A 151 -7.52 13.73 22.70
N ILE A 152 -7.52 14.52 21.63
CA ILE A 152 -8.54 15.56 21.39
C ILE A 152 -9.93 14.90 21.25
N LEU A 153 -10.02 13.78 20.52
CA LEU A 153 -11.26 13.02 20.38
C LEU A 153 -11.72 12.37 21.69
N GLU A 154 -10.84 11.62 22.37
CA GLU A 154 -11.16 10.98 23.65
C GLU A 154 -11.52 12.02 24.74
N GLY A 155 -10.81 13.15 24.76
CA GLY A 155 -11.03 14.22 25.71
C GLY A 155 -12.31 15.03 25.49
N HIS A 156 -12.90 14.99 24.27
CA HIS A 156 -14.12 15.74 23.96
C HIS A 156 -15.40 14.89 24.05
N GLY A 157 -15.32 13.58 24.31
CA GLY A 157 -16.51 12.73 24.48
C GLY A 157 -17.46 12.79 23.27
N MET A 158 -16.91 12.95 22.07
CA MET A 158 -17.67 13.22 20.86
C MET A 158 -18.19 11.92 20.26
N ALA A 159 -19.29 11.40 20.80
CA ALA A 159 -20.17 10.57 19.98
C ALA A 159 -20.64 11.44 18.80
N PRO A 160 -20.56 10.97 17.54
CA PRO A 160 -21.05 11.74 16.40
C PRO A 160 -22.51 12.13 16.67
N PRO A 161 -22.92 13.38 16.39
CA PRO A 161 -24.31 13.78 16.56
C PRO A 161 -25.17 12.81 15.74
N HIS A 162 -26.14 12.16 16.38
CA HIS A 162 -27.05 11.22 15.74
C HIS A 162 -27.88 11.84 14.60
N ASN A 163 -27.79 13.16 14.40
CA ASN A 163 -28.46 13.92 13.35
C ASN A 163 -27.47 14.86 12.64
N LEU A 164 -27.24 14.65 11.34
CA LEU A 164 -26.41 15.51 10.48
C LEU A 164 -26.97 16.93 10.31
N ASP A 165 -28.29 17.11 10.50
CA ASP A 165 -28.93 18.44 10.51
C ASP A 165 -28.58 19.26 11.77
N ALA A 166 -27.98 18.63 12.79
CA ALA A 166 -27.48 19.32 13.98
C ALA A 166 -26.13 20.00 13.74
N VAL A 167 -25.44 19.68 12.64
CA VAL A 167 -24.18 20.34 12.26
C VAL A 167 -24.51 21.70 11.63
N PRO A 168 -23.90 22.82 12.06
CA PRO A 168 -24.16 24.12 11.46
C PRO A 168 -23.82 24.15 9.96
N ALA A 169 -24.57 24.92 9.18
CA ALA A 169 -24.32 25.05 7.74
C ALA A 169 -22.92 25.60 7.43
N SER A 170 -22.42 26.50 8.27
CA SER A 170 -21.04 27.01 8.21
C SER A 170 -20.00 25.89 8.39
N VAL A 171 -20.27 24.91 9.26
CA VAL A 171 -19.39 23.76 9.47
C VAL A 171 -19.30 22.88 8.24
N ARG A 172 -20.46 22.53 7.68
CA ARG A 172 -20.51 21.77 6.42
C ARG A 172 -19.80 22.51 5.30
N ALA A 173 -20.06 23.81 5.14
CA ALA A 173 -19.50 24.61 4.06
C ALA A 173 -17.97 24.72 4.13
N HIS A 174 -17.37 25.03 5.28
CA HIS A 174 -15.90 25.10 5.34
C HIS A 174 -15.24 23.72 5.26
N SER A 175 -15.85 22.66 5.81
CA SER A 175 -15.40 21.28 5.62
C SER A 175 -15.35 20.91 4.13
N THR A 176 -16.44 21.16 3.39
CA THR A 176 -16.51 20.90 1.95
C THR A 176 -15.48 21.70 1.16
N LEU A 177 -15.29 22.99 1.48
CA LEU A 177 -14.28 23.83 0.82
C LEU A 177 -12.87 23.30 1.03
N LEU A 178 -12.47 23.03 2.28
CA LEU A 178 -11.12 22.58 2.58
C LEU A 178 -10.82 21.20 1.97
N ARG A 179 -11.82 20.29 1.91
CA ARG A 179 -11.71 19.01 1.21
C ARG A 179 -11.52 19.20 -0.30
N ALA A 180 -12.31 20.09 -0.92
CA ALA A 180 -12.16 20.41 -2.35
C ALA A 180 -10.76 20.99 -2.65
N MET A 181 -10.24 21.86 -1.79
CA MET A 181 -8.89 22.42 -1.90
C MET A 181 -7.79 21.37 -1.69
N ALA A 182 -7.96 20.45 -0.73
CA ALA A 182 -7.03 19.35 -0.50
C ALA A 182 -6.93 18.47 -1.76
N ARG A 183 -8.08 18.12 -2.34
CA ARG A 183 -8.17 17.34 -3.59
C ARG A 183 -7.54 18.06 -4.79
N ALA A 184 -7.69 19.38 -4.85
CA ALA A 184 -7.07 20.22 -5.88
C ALA A 184 -5.57 20.51 -5.63
N GLY A 185 -5.01 20.09 -4.49
CA GLY A 185 -3.62 20.37 -4.12
C GLY A 185 -3.36 21.83 -3.73
N THR A 186 -4.40 22.60 -3.40
CA THR A 186 -4.30 24.05 -3.09
C THR A 186 -4.45 24.38 -1.61
N LEU A 187 -4.52 23.37 -0.74
CA LEU A 187 -4.69 23.56 0.70
C LEU A 187 -3.41 24.05 1.39
N GLU A 188 -2.24 23.70 0.84
CA GLU A 188 -0.95 24.07 1.43
C GLU A 188 -0.78 25.60 1.46
N GLY A 189 -0.47 26.15 2.64
CA GLY A 189 -0.29 27.59 2.85
C GLY A 189 -1.59 28.39 2.92
N PHE A 190 -2.77 27.76 2.82
CA PHE A 190 -4.06 28.44 2.94
C PHE A 190 -4.45 28.70 4.41
N ASP A 191 -4.98 29.89 4.71
CA ASP A 191 -5.51 30.22 6.05
C ASP A 191 -6.86 29.54 6.28
N ALA A 192 -6.86 28.39 6.94
CA ALA A 192 -8.09 27.68 7.30
C ALA A 192 -9.06 28.52 8.15
N GLY A 193 -8.55 29.47 8.95
CA GLY A 193 -9.39 30.41 9.68
C GLY A 193 -10.16 31.35 8.74
N HIS A 194 -9.63 31.63 7.55
CA HIS A 194 -10.33 32.39 6.51
C HIS A 194 -11.51 31.59 5.93
N ALA A 195 -11.34 30.29 5.66
CA ALA A 195 -12.46 29.44 5.24
C ALA A 195 -13.59 29.38 6.27
N VAL A 196 -13.25 29.26 7.56
CA VAL A 196 -14.25 29.30 8.64
C VAL A 196 -15.01 30.63 8.64
N ARG A 197 -14.30 31.77 8.54
CA ARG A 197 -14.93 33.11 8.48
C ARG A 197 -15.81 33.29 7.25
N LEU A 198 -15.37 32.81 6.08
CA LEU A 198 -16.18 32.84 4.86
C LEU A 198 -17.46 32.02 5.01
N ALA A 199 -17.36 30.81 5.54
CA ALA A 199 -18.50 29.94 5.73
C ALA A 199 -19.48 30.45 6.79
N GLN A 200 -19.00 31.16 7.81
CA GLN A 200 -19.85 31.84 8.78
C GLN A 200 -20.56 33.06 8.19
N ALA A 201 -19.97 33.71 7.17
CA ALA A 201 -20.58 34.86 6.50
C ALA A 201 -21.61 34.44 5.44
N ASP A 202 -21.28 33.44 4.62
CA ASP A 202 -22.14 32.93 3.55
C ASP A 202 -21.81 31.45 3.24
N PRO A 203 -22.50 30.49 3.90
CA PRO A 203 -22.30 29.06 3.66
C PRO A 203 -22.57 28.64 2.21
N ASP A 204 -23.60 29.22 1.57
CA ASP A 204 -24.04 28.82 0.23
C ASP A 204 -23.02 29.24 -0.82
N ALA A 205 -22.45 30.45 -0.70
CA ALA A 205 -21.36 30.91 -1.56
C ALA A 205 -20.10 30.05 -1.42
N VAL A 206 -19.79 29.60 -0.20
CA VAL A 206 -18.64 28.71 0.05
C VAL A 206 -18.86 27.32 -0.56
N LEU A 207 -20.07 26.77 -0.47
CA LEU A 207 -20.41 25.52 -1.15
C LEU A 207 -20.28 25.65 -2.68
N ALA A 208 -20.80 26.74 -3.26
CA ALA A 208 -20.65 27.01 -4.69
C ALA A 208 -19.18 27.15 -5.13
N LEU A 209 -18.33 27.73 -4.28
CA LEU A 209 -16.89 27.80 -4.53
C LEU A 209 -16.24 26.41 -4.50
N ALA A 210 -16.59 25.57 -3.54
CA ALA A 210 -16.08 24.20 -3.45
C ALA A 210 -16.47 23.38 -4.70
N ASP A 211 -17.73 23.46 -5.13
CA ASP A 211 -18.22 22.80 -6.35
C ASP A 211 -17.45 23.29 -7.59
N TRP A 212 -17.17 24.59 -7.67
CA TRP A 212 -16.38 25.16 -8.76
C TRP A 212 -14.95 24.59 -8.79
N ILE A 213 -14.28 24.50 -7.63
CA ILE A 213 -12.93 23.93 -7.50
C ILE A 213 -12.94 22.46 -7.94
N GLU A 214 -13.93 21.68 -7.51
CA GLU A 214 -14.05 20.27 -7.90
C GLU A 214 -14.25 20.10 -9.42
N SER A 215 -15.08 20.95 -10.04
CA SER A 215 -15.34 20.88 -11.48
C SER A 215 -14.09 21.18 -12.32
N ARG A 216 -13.22 22.08 -11.83
CA ARG A 216 -11.93 22.43 -12.43
C ARG A 216 -10.90 21.31 -12.29
N GLY A 217 -10.82 20.65 -11.12
CA GLY A 217 -9.92 19.53 -10.89
C GLY A 217 -10.22 18.31 -11.78
N ARG A 218 -11.50 18.05 -12.10
CA ARG A 218 -11.92 16.97 -13.00
C ARG A 218 -11.66 17.25 -14.49
N SER A 219 -11.56 18.52 -14.88
CA SER A 219 -11.31 18.91 -16.28
C SER A 219 -9.82 18.90 -16.68
N SER A 220 -8.92 18.63 -15.73
CA SER A 220 -7.46 18.65 -15.91
C SER A 220 -6.80 17.26 -15.85
N ARG A 221 -7.60 16.19 -15.72
CA ARG A 221 -7.15 14.79 -15.82
C ARG A 221 -7.60 14.23 -17.17
#